data_AF-A0A0M0BR74-F1
#
_entry.id   AF-A0A0M0BR74-F1
#
_cell.length_a   1.000
_cell.length_b   1.000
_cell.length_c   1.000
_cell.angle_alpha   90.00
_cell.angle_beta   90.00
_cell.angle_gamma   90.00
#
_symmetry.space_group_name_H-M   'P 1'
#
loop_
_entity.id
_entity.type
_entity.pdbx_description
1 polymer ?
#
loop_
_entity_poly.entity_id
_entity_poly.type
_entity_poly.pdbx_seq_one_letter_code
_entity_poly.pdbx_strand_id
1 'polypeptide(L)'
;MKFCDTCGSFMRITPRGYACPRCGKEVQAEEIEIRRERDSPPKRVYVVKNSSYDSLMVNRTCPRCGHHEAFYRASVISGEHAGVKQERTIEHYRCAKCSHSWTLS
;
A
#
# COMPACT_ATOMS: atom_id res chain seq x y z
N MET A 1 19.35 -4.29 8.80
CA MET A 1 19.08 -2.93 9.33
C MET A 1 19.13 -2.98 10.85
N LYS A 2 19.74 -1.99 11.52
CA LYS A 2 19.93 -1.98 12.97
C LYS A 2 19.65 -0.58 13.52
N PHE A 3 18.95 -0.52 14.66
CA PHE A 3 18.67 0.72 15.39
C PHE A 3 19.58 0.79 16.62
N CYS A 4 19.93 2.01 17.02
CA CYS A 4 20.74 2.24 18.20
C CYS A 4 19.89 2.13 19.48
N ASP A 5 20.28 1.27 20.42
CA ASP A 5 19.56 1.06 21.68
C ASP A 5 19.54 2.30 22.60
N THR A 6 20.47 3.23 22.38
CA THR A 6 20.61 4.42 23.24
C THR A 6 19.80 5.61 22.75
N CYS A 7 19.64 5.78 21.43
CA CYS A 7 19.02 6.98 20.86
C CYS A 7 17.97 6.70 19.78
N GLY A 8 17.62 5.42 19.56
CA GLY A 8 16.62 4.97 18.59
C GLY A 8 16.95 5.29 17.13
N SER A 9 18.13 5.85 16.85
CA SER A 9 18.50 6.30 15.50
C SER A 9 18.92 5.11 14.64
N PHE A 10 18.62 5.19 13.34
CA PHE A 10 19.07 4.20 12.37
C PHE A 10 20.60 4.22 12.27
N MET A 11 21.25 3.07 12.48
CA MET A 11 22.70 2.98 12.45
C MET A 11 23.19 2.83 11.00
N ARG A 12 24.31 3.50 10.69
CA ARG A 12 24.98 3.40 9.40
C ARG A 12 25.82 2.13 9.35
N ILE A 13 25.77 1.42 8.23
CA ILE A 13 26.64 0.26 7.99
C ILE A 13 28.06 0.76 7.73
N THR A 14 29.04 0.22 8.44
CA THR A 14 30.47 0.45 8.23
C THR A 14 31.16 -0.88 7.93
N PRO A 15 32.38 -0.89 7.35
CA PRO A 15 33.11 -2.13 7.06
C PRO A 15 33.38 -3.01 8.28
N ARG A 16 33.33 -2.43 9.48
CA ARG A 16 33.55 -3.14 10.76
C ARG A 16 32.26 -3.45 11.51
N GLY A 17 31.09 -3.00 11.02
CA GLY A 17 29.81 -3.22 11.70
C GLY A 17 28.78 -2.11 11.46
N TYR A 18 28.29 -1.53 12.56
CA TYR A 18 27.28 -0.48 12.54
C TYR A 18 27.71 0.70 13.42
N ALA A 19 27.61 1.92 12.91
CA ALA A 19 27.93 3.14 13.65
C ALA A 19 26.69 4.05 13.75
N CYS A 20 26.38 4.49 14.97
CA CYS A 20 25.29 5.43 15.20
C CYS A 20 25.76 6.88 14.90
N PRO A 21 25.10 7.61 13.98
CA PRO A 21 25.49 8.97 13.64
C PRO A 21 25.13 10.01 14.72
N ARG A 22 24.26 9.66 15.68
CA ARG A 22 23.77 10.60 16.71
C ARG A 22 24.56 10.51 18.01
N CYS A 23 24.92 9.31 18.46
CA CYS A 23 25.62 9.10 19.73
C CYS A 23 27.03 8.52 19.58
N GLY A 24 27.48 8.21 18.35
CA GLY A 24 28.81 7.67 18.08
C GLY A 24 29.02 6.20 18.48
N LYS A 25 27.98 5.50 18.97
CA LYS A 25 28.10 4.09 19.34
C LYS A 25 28.41 3.22 18.13
N GLU A 26 29.48 2.44 18.22
CA GLU A 26 29.88 1.45 17.23
C GLU A 26 29.58 0.04 17.72
N VAL A 27 29.01 -0.79 16.86
CA VAL A 27 28.76 -2.20 17.13
C VAL A 27 29.45 -3.00 16.05
N GLN A 28 30.42 -3.81 16.44
CA GLN A 28 31.11 -4.70 15.51
C GLN A 28 30.17 -5.84 15.10
N ALA A 29 30.15 -6.16 13.81
CA ALA A 29 29.41 -7.31 13.28
C ALA A 29 30.34 -8.10 12.37
N GLU A 30 30.56 -9.37 12.69
CA GLU A 30 31.45 -10.28 11.94
C GLU A 30 30.91 -10.62 10.55
N GLU A 31 29.59 -10.54 10.35
CA GLU A 31 28.95 -10.79 9.06
C GLU A 31 27.94 -9.69 8.74
N ILE A 32 28.29 -8.84 7.76
CA ILE A 32 27.39 -7.81 7.24
C ILE A 32 27.01 -8.25 5.82
N GLU A 33 25.88 -8.95 5.69
CA GLU A 33 25.25 -9.12 4.39
C GLU A 33 24.75 -7.76 3.89
N ILE A 34 25.58 -7.07 3.12
CA ILE A 34 25.17 -5.88 2.35
C ILE A 34 24.33 -6.38 1.18
N ARG A 35 23.04 -6.65 1.43
CA ARG A 35 22.06 -6.81 0.37
C ARG A 35 21.89 -5.48 -0.35
N ARG A 36 22.74 -5.23 -1.35
CA ARG A 36 22.41 -4.28 -2.42
C ARG A 36 21.24 -4.90 -3.17
N GLU A 37 20.08 -4.26 -3.14
CA GLU A 37 18.96 -4.62 -4.01
C GLU A 37 19.41 -4.44 -5.46
N ARG A 38 20.06 -5.47 -6.02
CA ARG A 38 20.04 -5.72 -7.45
C ARG A 38 18.69 -6.35 -7.72
N ASP A 39 17.85 -5.62 -8.46
CA ASP A 39 16.64 -6.09 -9.15
C ASP A 39 16.01 -7.33 -8.51
N SER A 40 15.39 -7.14 -7.34
CA SER A 40 14.48 -8.18 -6.86
C SER A 40 13.29 -8.19 -7.82
N PRO A 41 12.94 -9.31 -8.48
CA PRO A 41 11.69 -9.38 -9.23
C PRO A 41 10.56 -8.94 -8.30
N PRO A 42 9.59 -8.13 -8.78
CA PRO A 42 8.62 -7.47 -7.91
C PRO A 42 8.04 -8.51 -6.96
N LYS A 43 8.34 -8.37 -5.65
CA LYS A 43 7.78 -9.21 -4.61
C LYS A 43 6.28 -9.23 -4.86
N ARG A 44 5.71 -10.42 -5.01
CA ARG A 44 4.25 -10.58 -5.16
C ARG A 44 3.62 -9.87 -3.96
N VAL A 45 3.11 -8.66 -4.17
CA VAL A 45 2.34 -7.95 -3.18
C VAL A 45 1.14 -8.85 -2.95
N TYR A 46 1.09 -9.50 -1.79
CA TYR A 46 -0.10 -10.20 -1.36
C TYR A 46 -1.15 -9.12 -1.12
N VAL A 47 -1.88 -8.79 -2.18
CA VAL A 47 -3.14 -8.05 -2.05
C VAL A 47 -4.03 -9.00 -1.27
N VAL A 48 -4.17 -8.75 0.03
CA VAL A 48 -5.23 -9.37 0.82
C VAL A 48 -6.53 -8.93 0.16
N LYS A 49 -7.08 -9.81 -0.67
CA LYS A 49 -8.45 -9.67 -1.17
C LYS A 49 -9.33 -9.78 0.06
N ASN A 50 -9.64 -8.63 0.67
CA ASN A 50 -10.78 -8.50 1.56
C ASN A 50 -12.04 -8.60 0.67
N SER A 51 -12.26 -9.76 0.04
CA SER A 51 -13.22 -9.96 -1.04
C SER A 51 -14.55 -10.52 -0.57
N SER A 52 -14.90 -10.35 0.71
CA SER A 52 -15.99 -11.14 1.28
C SER A 52 -17.07 -10.34 2.01
N TYR A 53 -16.93 -9.02 2.22
CA TYR A 53 -17.83 -8.36 3.19
C TYR A 53 -18.62 -7.12 2.76
N ASP A 54 -18.46 -6.55 1.56
CA ASP A 54 -19.26 -5.34 1.23
C ASP A 54 -19.51 -5.10 -0.27
N SER A 55 -19.49 -6.14 -1.09
CA SER A 55 -19.85 -6.01 -2.51
C SER A 55 -21.31 -6.39 -2.72
N LEU A 56 -22.21 -5.42 -2.53
CA LEU A 56 -23.63 -5.60 -2.88
C LEU A 56 -23.76 -5.81 -4.39
N MET A 57 -24.52 -6.81 -4.84
CA MET A 57 -24.83 -6.97 -6.26
C MET A 57 -25.95 -6.02 -6.67
N VAL A 58 -25.73 -5.27 -7.75
CA VAL A 58 -26.69 -4.29 -8.29
C VAL A 58 -26.92 -4.53 -9.78
N ASN A 59 -28.11 -4.17 -10.25
CA ASN A 59 -28.45 -4.21 -11.67
C ASN A 59 -27.91 -2.96 -12.36
N ARG A 60 -26.72 -3.07 -12.96
CA ARG A 60 -26.04 -2.02 -13.74
C ARG A 60 -25.37 -2.62 -14.98
N THR A 61 -25.69 -2.02 -16.13
CA THR A 61 -25.13 -2.42 -17.43
C THR A 61 -23.63 -2.07 -17.51
N CYS A 62 -22.80 -3.08 -17.73
CA CYS A 62 -21.38 -2.92 -17.92
C CYS A 62 -21.09 -2.22 -19.27
N PRO A 63 -20.36 -1.08 -19.28
CA PRO A 63 -20.07 -0.35 -20.52
C PRO A 63 -19.17 -1.13 -21.48
N ARG A 64 -18.45 -2.16 -20.99
CA ARG A 64 -17.52 -2.96 -21.79
C ARG A 64 -18.17 -4.19 -22.45
N CYS A 65 -19.13 -4.83 -21.79
CA CYS A 65 -19.66 -6.13 -22.23
C CYS A 65 -21.18 -6.23 -22.24
N GLY A 66 -21.90 -5.19 -21.84
CA GLY A 66 -23.36 -5.16 -21.82
C GLY A 66 -24.03 -5.99 -20.72
N HIS A 67 -23.27 -6.65 -19.85
CA HIS A 67 -23.84 -7.44 -18.74
C HIS A 67 -24.58 -6.57 -17.72
N HIS A 68 -25.72 -7.01 -17.21
CA HIS A 68 -26.57 -6.21 -16.34
C HIS A 68 -26.27 -6.34 -14.84
N GLU A 69 -25.39 -7.25 -14.42
CA GLU A 69 -25.03 -7.40 -12.99
C GLU A 69 -23.61 -6.91 -12.71
N ALA A 70 -23.50 -6.11 -11.64
CA ALA A 70 -22.25 -5.56 -11.16
C ALA A 70 -22.20 -5.58 -9.62
N PHE A 71 -21.00 -5.74 -9.06
CA PHE A 71 -20.70 -5.52 -7.66
C PHE A 71 -20.55 -4.02 -7.41
N TYR A 72 -21.21 -3.53 -6.37
CA TYR A 72 -21.17 -2.15 -5.90
C TYR A 72 -20.33 -2.03 -4.64
N ARG A 73 -19.53 -0.97 -4.55
CA ARG A 73 -18.89 -0.52 -3.32
C ARG A 73 -18.81 1.00 -3.32
N ALA A 74 -19.02 1.63 -2.17
CA ALA A 74 -18.80 3.06 -1.98
C ALA A 74 -17.51 3.30 -1.17
N SER A 75 -16.74 4.32 -1.54
CA SER A 75 -15.60 4.79 -0.75
C SER A 75 -15.72 6.28 -0.49
N VAL A 76 -15.57 6.70 0.76
CA VAL A 76 -15.52 8.13 1.12
C VAL A 76 -14.06 8.58 1.11
N ILE A 77 -13.77 9.62 0.34
CA ILE A 77 -12.48 10.30 0.33
C ILE A 77 -12.67 11.62 1.08
N SER A 78 -11.97 11.75 2.21
CA SER A 78 -11.90 13.00 2.96
C SER A 78 -10.54 13.65 2.71
N GLY A 79 -10.56 14.86 2.18
CA GLY A 79 -9.37 15.71 2.01
C GLY A 79 -9.58 17.05 2.70
N GLU A 80 -8.50 17.70 3.08
CA GLU A 80 -8.55 19.07 3.60
C GLU A 80 -7.75 19.95 2.64
N HIS A 81 -8.37 21.03 2.16
CA HIS A 81 -7.69 22.05 1.37
C HIS A 81 -8.01 23.43 1.94
N ALA A 82 -6.98 24.18 2.33
CA ALA A 82 -7.11 25.51 2.94
C ALA A 82 -8.03 25.54 4.19
N GLY A 83 -7.98 24.50 5.03
CA GLY A 83 -8.82 24.40 6.24
C GLY A 83 -10.30 24.05 5.95
N VAL A 84 -10.66 23.79 4.69
CA VAL A 84 -11.98 23.32 4.30
C VAL A 84 -11.94 21.80 4.16
N LYS A 85 -12.74 21.11 4.99
CA LYS A 85 -12.94 19.67 4.90
C LYS A 85 -13.80 19.37 3.67
N GLN A 86 -13.24 18.63 2.71
CA GLN A 86 -13.91 18.17 1.51
C GLN A 86 -14.12 16.66 1.61
N GLU A 87 -15.37 16.24 1.68
CA GLU A 87 -15.74 14.82 1.70
C GLU A 87 -16.43 14.48 0.38
N ARG A 88 -15.90 13.49 -0.34
CA ARG A 88 -16.45 13.02 -1.60
C ARG A 88 -16.72 11.52 -1.51
N THR A 89 -17.96 11.13 -1.73
CA THR A 89 -18.32 9.71 -1.87
C THR A 89 -18.14 9.29 -3.32
N ILE A 90 -17.32 8.28 -3.55
CA ILE A 90 -17.11 7.68 -4.88
C ILE A 90 -17.77 6.32 -4.90
N GLU A 91 -18.66 6.12 -5.86
CA GLU A 91 -19.27 4.84 -6.14
C GLU A 91 -18.44 4.06 -7.15
N HIS A 92 -18.06 2.85 -6.80
CA HIS A 92 -17.32 1.95 -7.68
C HIS A 92 -18.20 0.76 -8.03
N TYR A 93 -18.21 0.43 -9.31
CA TYR A 93 -18.92 -0.70 -9.86
C TYR A 93 -17.91 -1.66 -10.49
N ARG A 94 -18.15 -2.96 -10.35
CA ARG A 94 -17.34 -4.01 -10.98
C ARG A 94 -18.24 -5.06 -11.62
N CYS A 95 -18.09 -5.27 -12.92
CA CYS A 95 -18.90 -6.24 -13.66
C CYS A 95 -18.71 -7.66 -13.10
N ALA A 96 -19.81 -8.36 -12.84
CA ALA A 96 -19.77 -9.75 -12.39
C ALA A 96 -19.22 -10.71 -13.46
N LYS A 97 -19.42 -10.40 -14.74
CA LYS A 97 -19.00 -11.24 -15.88
C LYS A 97 -17.56 -10.98 -16.33
N CYS A 98 -17.21 -9.73 -16.66
CA CYS A 98 -15.92 -9.40 -17.27
C CYS A 98 -14.90 -8.77 -16.31
N SER A 99 -15.25 -8.57 -15.03
CA SER A 99 -14.41 -7.90 -14.02
C SER A 99 -13.96 -6.47 -14.35
N HIS A 100 -14.52 -5.84 -15.40
CA HIS A 100 -14.29 -4.43 -15.67
C HIS A 100 -14.82 -3.59 -14.51
N SER A 101 -14.03 -2.62 -14.04
CA SER A 101 -14.40 -1.72 -12.95
C SER A 101 -14.54 -0.30 -13.47
N TRP A 102 -15.57 0.41 -13.05
CA TRP A 102 -15.83 1.80 -13.42
C TRP A 102 -16.44 2.58 -12.25
N THR A 103 -16.32 3.89 -12.29
CA THR A 103 -16.92 4.81 -11.32
C THR A 103 -17.93 5.69 -12.02
N LEU A 104 -19.02 6.03 -11.33
CA LEU A 104 -19.88 7.15 -11.75
C LEU A 104 -19.32 8.39 -11.05
N SER A 105 -18.93 9.40 -11.83
CA SER A 105 -18.46 10.70 -11.34
C SER A 105 -19.58 11.72 -11.35
#